data_AF-X0WQ03-F1
#
_entry.id   AF-X0WQ03-F1
#
_cell.length_a   1.000
_cell.length_b   1.000
_cell.length_c   1.000
_cell.angle_alpha   90.00
_cell.angle_beta   90.00
_cell.angle_gamma   90.00
#
_symmetry.space_group_name_H-M   'P 1'
#
loop_
_entity.id
_entity.type
_entity.pdbx_description
1 polymer ?
#
loop_
_entity_poly.entity_id
_entity_poly.type
_entity_poly.pdbx_seq_one_letter_code
_entity_poly.pdbx_strand_id
1 'polypeptide(L)'
;MQYSLITSKASRKASDASLIGTAIDYRIRYYFAITHFNKFVAYNSVPGLFILSKSLDVYAGAMQYFVLLHKFLNQERITKRKLSTHIETVLNYHCLILAKLEQLSRAGPIIFDASREFYLLFKRLIQNAPKKGLEQLFYHFDKGLIKEMNKLSYLFYDKFKSLILSTNKKVLNPTFGLSGAVGGADADLIIGNTLIELKST
;
A
#
# COMPACT_ATOMS: atom_id res chain seq x y z
N MET A 1 8.24 -11.95 -24.63
CA MET A 1 7.73 -11.53 -23.31
C MET A 1 8.59 -12.23 -22.26
N GLN A 2 9.39 -11.50 -21.48
CA GLN A 2 10.35 -12.10 -20.54
C GLN A 2 9.71 -12.12 -19.14
N TYR A 3 9.50 -13.31 -18.57
CA TYR A 3 8.94 -13.48 -17.22
C TYR A 3 10.07 -13.49 -16.20
N SER A 4 9.85 -12.84 -15.05
CA SER A 4 10.85 -12.68 -14.01
C SER A 4 10.24 -12.93 -12.63
N LEU A 5 10.46 -14.13 -12.08
CA LEU A 5 9.94 -14.49 -10.76
C LEU A 5 10.77 -13.81 -9.64
N ILE A 6 10.09 -13.30 -8.60
CA ILE A 6 10.67 -12.84 -7.34
C ILE A 6 10.02 -13.67 -6.22
N THR A 7 10.80 -14.37 -5.40
CA THR A 7 10.26 -15.16 -4.28
C THR A 7 10.98 -14.83 -2.96
N SER A 8 10.24 -14.84 -1.85
CA SER A 8 10.78 -14.97 -0.49
C SER A 8 10.21 -16.24 0.14
N LYS A 9 11.08 -17.08 0.72
CA LYS A 9 10.67 -18.29 1.44
C LYS A 9 10.39 -17.94 2.89
N ALA A 10 9.15 -17.57 3.21
CA ALA A 10 8.66 -17.49 4.59
C ALA A 10 7.31 -18.21 4.69
N SER A 11 7.21 -19.22 5.54
CA SER A 11 5.93 -19.88 5.84
C SER A 11 5.02 -18.88 6.58
N ARG A 12 3.93 -18.44 5.94
CA ARG A 12 3.00 -17.45 6.50
C ARG A 12 1.55 -17.89 6.35
N LYS A 13 0.68 -17.29 7.17
CA LYS A 13 -0.77 -17.40 6.98
C LYS A 13 -1.14 -16.72 5.65
N ALA A 14 -2.08 -17.29 4.91
CA ALA A 14 -2.54 -16.74 3.62
C ALA A 14 -3.01 -15.27 3.72
N SER A 15 -3.52 -14.84 4.88
CA SER A 15 -3.89 -13.45 5.16
C SER A 15 -2.72 -12.47 5.06
N ASP A 16 -1.50 -12.91 5.40
CA ASP A 16 -0.32 -12.06 5.41
C ASP A 16 0.23 -11.89 4.00
N ALA A 17 0.18 -12.95 3.17
CA ALA A 17 0.61 -12.89 1.77
C ALA A 17 -0.23 -11.88 0.97
N SER A 18 -1.55 -11.88 1.16
CA SER A 18 -2.44 -10.88 0.54
C SER A 18 -2.12 -9.45 1.00
N LEU A 19 -1.92 -9.25 2.30
CA LEU A 19 -1.58 -7.93 2.86
C LEU A 19 -0.25 -7.40 2.31
N ILE A 20 0.77 -8.26 2.23
CA ILE A 20 2.09 -7.92 1.68
C ILE A 20 1.98 -7.56 0.20
N GLY A 21 1.21 -8.34 -0.57
CA GLY A 21 0.99 -8.07 -1.99
C GLY A 21 0.47 -6.66 -2.22
N THR A 22 -0.62 -6.31 -1.52
CA THR A 22 -1.20 -4.96 -1.61
C THR A 22 -0.23 -3.88 -1.10
N ALA A 23 0.52 -4.13 -0.03
CA ALA A 23 1.49 -3.16 0.48
C ALA A 23 2.67 -2.95 -0.50
N ILE A 24 3.15 -4.00 -1.14
CA ILE A 24 4.20 -3.91 -2.17
C ILE A 24 3.70 -3.18 -3.41
N ASP A 25 2.43 -3.36 -3.82
CA ASP A 25 1.82 -2.55 -4.87
C ASP A 25 1.98 -1.05 -4.54
N TYR A 26 1.52 -0.60 -3.36
CA TYR A 26 1.70 0.79 -2.91
C TYR A 26 3.16 1.24 -2.94
N ARG A 27 4.08 0.40 -2.45
CA ARG A 27 5.50 0.72 -2.44
C ARG A 27 6.06 0.95 -3.84
N ILE A 28 5.58 0.18 -4.81
CA ILE A 28 5.97 0.26 -6.22
C ILE A 28 5.41 1.53 -6.86
N ARG A 29 4.16 1.92 -6.55
CA ARG A 29 3.60 3.21 -7.00
C ARG A 29 4.51 4.38 -6.62
N TYR A 30 5.11 4.33 -5.43
CA TYR A 30 6.06 5.34 -4.97
C TYR A 30 7.41 5.33 -5.70
N TYR A 31 7.92 4.17 -6.13
CA TYR A 31 9.13 4.14 -6.96
C TYR A 31 8.93 4.93 -8.26
N PHE A 32 7.74 4.82 -8.86
CA PHE A 32 7.47 5.42 -10.16
C PHE A 32 6.84 6.81 -10.11
N ALA A 33 6.32 7.25 -8.95
CA ALA A 33 5.67 8.55 -8.77
C ALA A 33 4.42 8.76 -9.63
N ILE A 34 3.66 7.70 -9.91
CA ILE A 34 2.56 7.74 -10.91
C ILE A 34 1.19 8.03 -10.27
N THR A 35 1.03 7.83 -8.96
CA THR A 35 -0.29 7.90 -8.31
C THR A 35 -0.31 8.89 -7.15
N HIS A 36 -1.17 9.90 -7.24
CA HIS A 36 -1.51 10.78 -6.12
C HIS A 36 -2.34 10.04 -5.08
N PHE A 37 -2.18 10.37 -3.80
CA PHE A 37 -2.81 9.61 -2.71
C PHE A 37 -4.33 9.58 -2.75
N ASN A 38 -4.98 10.62 -3.30
CA ASN A 38 -6.43 10.69 -3.47
C ASN A 38 -6.97 9.75 -4.57
N LYS A 39 -6.09 9.10 -5.34
CA LYS A 39 -6.43 8.07 -6.32
C LYS A 39 -6.16 6.66 -5.80
N PHE A 40 -5.73 6.51 -4.55
CA PHE A 40 -5.55 5.20 -3.93
C PHE A 40 -6.90 4.58 -3.59
N VAL A 41 -7.04 3.26 -3.78
CA VAL A 41 -8.22 2.53 -3.31
C VAL A 41 -8.34 2.64 -1.79
N ALA A 42 -7.22 2.67 -1.06
CA ALA A 42 -7.18 2.97 0.36
C ALA A 42 -7.88 4.28 0.75
N TYR A 43 -7.88 5.30 -0.12
CA TYR A 43 -8.54 6.59 0.15
C TYR A 43 -10.08 6.45 0.17
N ASN A 44 -10.61 5.50 -0.60
CA ASN A 44 -12.05 5.20 -0.62
C ASN A 44 -12.55 4.56 0.68
N SER A 45 -11.65 4.17 1.59
CA SER A 45 -12.03 3.71 2.93
C SER A 45 -12.54 4.83 3.85
N VAL A 46 -12.20 6.09 3.57
CA VAL A 46 -12.51 7.23 4.46
C VAL A 46 -14.02 7.41 4.67
N PRO A 47 -14.87 7.44 3.63
CA PRO A 47 -16.33 7.45 3.83
C PRO A 47 -16.85 6.21 4.57
N GLY A 48 -16.28 5.03 4.29
CA GLY A 48 -16.62 3.79 5.01
C GLY A 48 -16.36 3.92 6.50
N LEU A 49 -15.16 4.37 6.89
CA LEU A 49 -14.78 4.63 8.28
C LEU A 49 -15.76 5.55 8.99
N PHE A 50 -16.25 6.60 8.31
CA PHE A 50 -17.29 7.47 8.85
C PHE A 50 -18.62 6.74 9.04
N ILE A 51 -19.09 6.01 8.02
CA ILE A 51 -20.35 5.26 8.08
C ILE A 51 -20.36 4.28 9.26
N LEU A 52 -19.23 3.61 9.49
CA LEU A 52 -19.06 2.59 10.52
C LEU A 52 -18.87 3.18 11.92
N SER A 53 -18.13 4.28 12.03
CA SER A 53 -17.85 4.93 13.33
C SER A 53 -18.93 5.90 13.78
N LYS A 54 -19.69 6.46 12.83
CA LYS A 54 -20.56 7.63 13.04
C LYS A 54 -19.82 8.78 13.73
N SER A 55 -18.51 8.92 13.49
CA SER A 55 -17.64 9.88 14.19
C SER A 55 -16.91 10.77 13.19
N LEU A 56 -17.15 12.09 13.30
CA LEU A 56 -16.43 13.09 12.52
C LEU A 56 -14.94 13.13 12.85
N ASP A 57 -14.55 12.82 14.09
CA ASP A 57 -13.14 12.75 14.49
C ASP A 57 -12.40 11.63 13.75
N VAL A 58 -13.03 10.46 13.61
CA VAL A 58 -12.46 9.34 12.84
C VAL A 58 -12.28 9.71 11.38
N TYR A 59 -13.27 10.39 10.78
CA TYR A 59 -13.19 10.90 9.42
C TYR A 59 -12.05 11.92 9.27
N ALA A 60 -12.01 12.93 10.14
CA ALA A 60 -11.00 13.98 10.12
C ALA A 60 -9.58 13.42 10.32
N GLY A 61 -9.41 12.46 11.23
CA GLY A 61 -8.11 11.82 11.44
C GLY A 61 -7.67 10.91 10.30
N ALA A 62 -8.60 10.21 9.64
CA ALA A 62 -8.29 9.47 8.42
C ALA A 62 -7.82 10.41 7.30
N MET A 63 -8.49 11.55 7.13
CA MET A 63 -8.05 12.61 6.21
C MET A 63 -6.67 13.16 6.60
N GLN A 64 -6.45 13.42 7.90
CA GLN A 64 -5.18 13.91 8.41
C GLN A 64 -4.03 12.90 8.17
N TYR A 65 -4.28 11.60 8.28
CA TYR A 65 -3.32 10.56 7.94
C TYR A 65 -2.81 10.71 6.49
N PHE A 66 -3.70 10.88 5.52
CA PHE A 66 -3.30 11.05 4.12
C PHE A 66 -2.52 12.36 3.88
N VAL A 67 -2.87 13.45 4.58
CA VAL A 67 -2.11 14.70 4.53
C VAL A 67 -0.69 14.52 5.08
N LEU A 68 -0.55 13.84 6.23
CA LEU A 68 0.74 13.58 6.85
C LEU A 68 1.59 12.63 6.01
N LEU A 69 0.98 11.59 5.44
CA LEU A 69 1.62 10.73 4.47
C LEU A 69 2.16 11.55 3.30
N HIS A 70 1.33 12.37 2.66
CA HIS A 70 1.77 13.20 1.53
C HIS A 70 2.97 14.11 1.90
N LYS A 71 2.93 14.72 3.09
CA LYS A 71 4.04 15.53 3.61
C LYS A 71 5.32 14.70 3.74
N PHE A 72 5.24 13.51 4.34
CA PHE A 72 6.38 12.57 4.47
C PHE A 72 6.96 12.20 3.09
N LEU A 73 6.11 11.81 2.13
CA LEU A 73 6.55 11.39 0.79
C LEU A 73 7.33 12.51 0.06
N ASN A 74 6.89 13.76 0.23
CA ASN A 74 7.54 14.94 -0.37
C ASN A 74 8.86 15.29 0.33
N GLN A 75 8.88 15.25 1.67
CA GLN A 75 10.07 15.57 2.47
C GLN A 75 11.22 14.59 2.20
N GLU A 76 10.91 13.29 2.13
CA GLU A 76 11.93 12.23 2.00
C GLU A 76 12.37 11.94 0.55
N ARG A 77 11.72 12.58 -0.43
CA ARG A 77 12.00 12.43 -1.87
C ARG A 77 12.08 10.95 -2.27
N ILE A 78 11.00 10.21 -2.02
CA ILE A 78 10.97 8.75 -2.09
C ILE A 78 11.09 8.15 -3.50
N THR A 79 10.93 8.98 -4.53
CA THR A 79 10.71 8.55 -5.91
C THR A 79 12.02 8.20 -6.61
N LYS A 80 12.00 7.14 -7.44
CA LYS A 80 13.11 6.73 -8.33
C LYS A 80 14.47 6.52 -7.66
N ARG A 81 14.51 6.14 -6.39
CA ARG A 81 15.78 5.90 -5.68
C ARG A 81 15.67 4.79 -4.64
N LYS A 82 16.82 4.20 -4.28
CA LYS A 82 16.94 3.35 -3.11
C LYS A 82 16.93 4.22 -1.85
N LEU A 83 16.07 3.92 -0.89
CA LEU A 83 15.97 4.66 0.36
C LEU A 83 16.90 4.05 1.41
N SER A 84 17.29 4.86 2.41
CA SER A 84 17.98 4.34 3.59
C SER A 84 17.08 3.37 4.35
N THR A 85 17.66 2.44 5.11
CA THR A 85 16.91 1.41 5.84
C THR A 85 15.83 2.01 6.74
N HIS A 86 16.13 3.13 7.39
CA HIS A 86 15.17 3.80 8.27
C HIS A 86 13.96 4.35 7.51
N ILE A 87 14.19 5.12 6.44
CA ILE A 87 13.11 5.71 5.64
C ILE A 87 12.31 4.63 4.91
N GLU A 88 12.99 3.59 4.39
CA GLU A 88 12.34 2.44 3.77
C GLU A 88 11.40 1.73 4.75
N THR A 89 11.84 1.55 5.99
CA THR A 89 11.04 0.94 7.05
C THR A 89 9.79 1.76 7.35
N VAL A 90 9.93 3.07 7.54
CA VAL A 90 8.79 3.98 7.80
C VAL A 90 7.81 3.97 6.63
N LEU A 91 8.31 4.05 5.39
CA LEU A 91 7.46 3.98 4.20
C LEU A 91 6.72 2.64 4.10
N ASN A 92 7.36 1.53 4.44
CA ASN A 92 6.73 0.21 4.39
C ASN A 92 5.65 0.03 5.46
N TYR A 93 5.79 0.65 6.64
CA TYR A 93 4.66 0.74 7.58
C TYR A 93 3.47 1.50 6.98
N HIS A 94 3.71 2.64 6.33
CA HIS A 94 2.65 3.36 5.63
C HIS A 94 1.98 2.51 4.54
N CYS A 95 2.77 1.74 3.79
CA CYS A 95 2.23 0.84 2.76
C CYS A 95 1.35 -0.26 3.37
N LEU A 96 1.70 -0.83 4.53
CA LEU A 96 0.86 -1.79 5.24
C LEU A 96 -0.44 -1.16 5.77
N ILE A 97 -0.38 0.08 6.27
CA ILE A 97 -1.58 0.83 6.68
C ILE A 97 -2.50 1.05 5.48
N LEU A 98 -1.96 1.48 4.34
CA LEU A 98 -2.72 1.65 3.11
C LEU A 98 -3.35 0.33 2.65
N ALA A 99 -2.61 -0.78 2.73
CA ALA A 99 -3.13 -2.10 2.39
C ALA A 99 -4.31 -2.51 3.29
N LYS A 100 -4.25 -2.25 4.59
CA LYS A 100 -5.37 -2.48 5.52
C LYS A 100 -6.57 -1.59 5.23
N LEU A 101 -6.35 -0.31 4.94
CA LEU A 101 -7.42 0.61 4.54
C LEU A 101 -8.06 0.18 3.22
N GLU A 102 -7.28 -0.34 2.27
CA GLU A 102 -7.82 -0.90 1.04
C GLU A 102 -8.65 -2.16 1.27
N GLN A 103 -8.19 -3.09 2.12
CA GLN A 103 -8.98 -4.26 2.53
C GLN A 103 -10.35 -3.82 3.09
N LEU A 104 -10.36 -2.78 3.93
CA LEU A 104 -11.59 -2.18 4.44
C LEU A 104 -12.47 -1.59 3.32
N SER A 105 -11.87 -0.86 2.37
CA SER A 105 -12.62 -0.32 1.23
C SER A 105 -13.24 -1.40 0.34
N ARG A 106 -12.56 -2.54 0.16
CA ARG A 106 -13.02 -3.63 -0.72
C ARG A 106 -14.02 -4.56 -0.04
N ALA A 107 -13.84 -4.84 1.25
CA ALA A 107 -14.76 -5.67 2.04
C ALA A 107 -16.14 -5.00 2.22
N GLY A 108 -16.17 -3.66 2.12
CA GLY A 108 -17.36 -2.87 2.43
C GLY A 108 -17.73 -2.93 3.92
N PRO A 109 -18.81 -2.23 4.32
CA PRO A 109 -19.21 -2.16 5.72
C PRO A 109 -19.79 -3.46 6.29
N ILE A 110 -20.08 -4.46 5.45
CA ILE A 110 -20.83 -5.67 5.82
C ILE A 110 -19.90 -6.84 6.21
N ILE A 111 -18.71 -6.96 5.62
CA ILE A 111 -17.75 -8.06 5.89
C ILE A 111 -16.70 -7.59 6.91
N PHE A 112 -17.19 -7.11 8.05
CA PHE A 112 -16.39 -6.32 9.00
C PHE A 112 -15.46 -7.13 9.90
N ASP A 113 -15.69 -8.43 10.06
CA ASP A 113 -15.04 -9.18 11.16
C ASP A 113 -13.51 -9.32 10.99
N ALA A 114 -13.00 -9.52 9.78
CA ALA A 114 -11.55 -9.65 9.55
C ALA A 114 -10.78 -8.32 9.64
N SER A 115 -11.47 -7.18 9.50
CA SER A 115 -10.89 -5.83 9.51
C SER A 115 -11.29 -5.03 10.76
N ARG A 116 -12.14 -5.59 11.62
CA ARG A 116 -12.66 -4.96 12.83
C ARG A 116 -11.56 -4.57 13.82
N GLU A 117 -10.57 -5.44 14.04
CA GLU A 117 -9.47 -5.16 14.96
C GLU A 117 -8.65 -3.95 14.50
N PHE A 118 -8.27 -3.93 13.23
CA PHE A 118 -7.56 -2.79 12.63
C PHE A 118 -8.41 -1.52 12.67
N TYR A 119 -9.71 -1.61 12.38
CA TYR A 119 -10.63 -0.49 12.49
C TYR A 119 -10.69 0.07 13.92
N LEU A 120 -10.86 -0.79 14.93
CA LEU A 120 -10.95 -0.38 16.33
C LEU A 120 -9.65 0.27 16.79
N LEU A 121 -8.50 -0.27 16.38
CA LEU A 121 -7.20 0.31 16.64
C LEU A 121 -7.06 1.68 15.95
N PHE A 122 -7.41 1.77 14.66
CA PHE A 122 -7.32 3.00 13.89
C PHE A 122 -8.20 4.09 14.52
N LYS A 123 -9.45 3.75 14.85
CA LYS A 123 -10.36 4.63 15.58
C LYS A 123 -9.75 5.09 16.91
N ARG A 124 -9.24 4.16 17.73
CA ARG A 124 -8.64 4.49 19.03
C ARG A 124 -7.44 5.44 18.87
N LEU A 125 -6.58 5.22 17.90
CA LEU A 125 -5.37 6.03 17.72
C LEU A 125 -5.68 7.43 17.18
N ILE A 126 -6.64 7.54 16.25
CA ILE A 126 -7.13 8.83 15.78
C ILE A 126 -7.77 9.63 16.93
N GLN A 127 -8.58 8.99 17.76
CA GLN A 127 -9.28 9.67 18.86
C GLN A 127 -8.35 10.10 20.00
N ASN A 128 -7.27 9.37 20.28
CA ASN A 128 -6.47 9.58 21.49
C ASN A 128 -5.11 10.29 21.27
N ALA A 129 -4.60 10.44 20.04
CA ALA A 129 -3.26 10.98 19.85
C ALA A 129 -3.01 11.65 18.49
N PRO A 130 -3.55 12.87 18.23
CA PRO A 130 -3.36 13.56 16.95
C PRO A 130 -1.90 13.93 16.62
N LYS A 131 -0.98 13.96 17.59
CA LYS A 131 0.44 14.32 17.38
C LYS A 131 1.46 13.18 17.54
N LYS A 132 1.11 12.08 18.23
CA LYS A 132 1.99 10.91 18.44
C LYS A 132 1.36 9.57 18.00
N GLY A 133 0.10 9.58 17.52
CA GLY A 133 -0.73 8.38 17.41
C GLY A 133 -0.59 7.60 16.11
N LEU A 134 -0.16 8.21 15.01
CA LEU A 134 -0.08 7.50 13.73
C LEU A 134 1.15 6.60 13.63
N GLU A 135 2.29 6.99 14.21
CA GLU A 135 3.44 6.09 14.34
C GLU A 135 3.13 4.92 15.29
N GLN A 136 2.14 5.07 16.18
CA GLN A 136 1.73 3.94 17.02
C GLN A 136 1.03 2.83 16.23
N LEU A 137 0.49 3.13 15.04
CA LEU A 137 0.01 2.09 14.12
C LEU A 137 1.14 1.15 13.71
N PHE A 138 2.39 1.60 13.73
CA PHE A 138 3.53 0.78 13.33
C PHE A 138 3.72 -0.40 14.28
N TYR A 139 3.51 -0.19 15.58
CA TYR A 139 3.66 -1.25 16.59
C TYR A 139 2.62 -2.36 16.46
N HIS A 140 1.57 -2.18 15.66
CA HIS A 140 0.59 -3.23 15.41
C HIS A 140 1.06 -4.25 14.37
N PHE A 141 2.02 -3.89 13.52
CA PHE A 141 2.55 -4.82 12.53
C PHE A 141 3.69 -5.63 13.09
N ASP A 142 3.70 -6.93 12.77
CA ASP A 142 4.79 -7.82 13.10
C ASP A 142 6.13 -7.31 12.53
N LYS A 143 7.20 -7.38 13.32
CA LYS A 143 8.53 -6.92 12.90
C LYS A 143 9.09 -7.78 11.76
N GLY A 144 8.73 -9.08 11.72
CA GLY A 144 9.08 -9.99 10.63
C GLY A 144 8.41 -9.61 9.31
N LEU A 145 7.15 -9.17 9.37
CA LEU A 145 6.41 -8.63 8.23
C LEU A 145 7.14 -7.43 7.61
N ILE A 146 7.53 -6.47 8.44
CA ILE A 146 8.26 -5.26 7.99
C ILE A 146 9.64 -5.59 7.43
N LYS A 147 10.38 -6.51 8.08
CA LYS A 147 11.68 -6.95 7.59
C LYS A 147 11.54 -7.57 6.20
N GLU A 148 10.48 -8.33 5.95
CA GLU A 148 10.22 -8.89 4.62
C GLU A 148 9.82 -7.82 3.61
N MET A 149 8.95 -6.88 3.99
CA MET A 149 8.60 -5.72 3.15
C MET A 149 9.85 -4.96 2.68
N ASN A 150 10.78 -4.68 3.60
CA ASN A 150 12.05 -4.04 3.28
C ASN A 150 12.87 -4.87 2.28
N LYS A 151 12.96 -6.19 2.49
CA LYS A 151 13.69 -7.09 1.60
C LYS A 151 13.07 -7.13 0.20
N LEU A 152 11.75 -7.26 0.10
CA LEU A 152 11.03 -7.31 -1.17
C LEU A 152 11.15 -5.99 -1.93
N SER A 153 11.01 -4.86 -1.23
CA SER A 153 11.16 -3.53 -1.82
C SER A 153 12.57 -3.31 -2.39
N TYR A 154 13.61 -3.63 -1.64
CA TYR A 154 14.99 -3.53 -2.14
C TYR A 154 15.28 -4.50 -3.28
N LEU A 155 14.77 -5.73 -3.21
CA LEU A 155 14.93 -6.70 -4.29
C LEU A 155 14.24 -6.22 -5.58
N PHE A 156 13.04 -5.64 -5.46
CA PHE A 156 12.34 -5.03 -6.58
C PHE A 156 13.15 -3.87 -7.17
N TYR A 157 13.64 -2.95 -6.34
CA TYR A 157 14.46 -1.84 -6.81
C TYR A 157 15.72 -2.33 -7.51
N ASP A 158 16.47 -3.24 -6.91
CA ASP A 158 17.74 -3.71 -7.47
C ASP A 158 17.52 -4.45 -8.80
N LYS A 159 16.44 -5.25 -8.92
CA LYS A 159 16.09 -5.97 -10.15
C LYS A 159 15.58 -5.05 -11.26
N PHE A 160 14.76 -4.05 -10.92
CA PHE A 160 14.06 -3.21 -11.90
C PHE A 160 14.57 -1.76 -11.94
N LYS A 161 15.75 -1.48 -11.37
CA LYS A 161 16.34 -0.13 -11.30
C LYS A 161 16.36 0.57 -12.65
N SER A 162 16.77 -0.14 -13.71
CA SER A 162 16.82 0.40 -15.07
C SER A 162 15.44 0.87 -15.55
N LEU A 163 14.40 0.10 -15.28
CA LEU A 163 13.01 0.44 -15.62
C LEU A 163 12.46 1.58 -14.74
N ILE A 164 12.78 1.58 -13.45
CA ILE A 164 12.41 2.67 -12.51
C ILE A 164 12.97 4.01 -12.98
N LEU A 165 14.24 4.01 -13.37
CA LEU A 165 14.96 5.20 -13.85
C LEU A 165 14.62 5.56 -15.30
N SER A 166 14.04 4.65 -16.08
CA SER A 166 13.68 4.90 -17.47
C SER A 166 12.70 6.07 -17.63
N THR A 167 12.76 6.74 -18.77
CA THR A 167 11.82 7.79 -19.19
C THR A 167 10.58 7.24 -19.89
N ASN A 168 10.49 5.92 -20.06
CA ASN A 168 9.37 5.25 -20.71
C ASN A 168 8.04 5.59 -20.03
N LYS A 169 6.98 5.66 -20.84
CA LYS A 169 5.60 5.82 -20.36
C LYS A 169 5.29 4.68 -19.39
N LYS A 170 4.73 5.03 -18.24
CA LYS A 170 4.33 4.08 -17.21
C LYS A 170 2.83 4.15 -16.97
N VAL A 171 2.18 2.99 -16.87
CA VAL A 171 0.75 2.86 -16.56
C VAL A 171 0.61 1.86 -15.43
N LEU A 172 0.13 2.29 -14.27
CA LEU A 172 -0.15 1.41 -13.13
C LEU A 172 -1.58 0.91 -13.22
N ASN A 173 -1.79 -0.35 -12.84
CA ASN A 173 -3.13 -0.95 -12.77
C ASN A 173 -3.94 -0.69 -14.05
N PRO A 174 -3.39 -0.91 -15.26
CA PRO A 174 -4.15 -0.77 -16.48
C PRO A 174 -5.32 -1.75 -16.47
N THR A 175 -6.51 -1.21 -16.68
CA THR A 175 -7.69 -2.02 -17.00
C THR A 175 -7.65 -2.33 -18.49
N PHE A 176 -7.60 -3.62 -18.83
CA PHE A 176 -7.65 -4.04 -20.23
C PHE A 176 -9.09 -3.96 -20.76
N GLY A 177 -9.26 -3.66 -22.05
CA GLY A 177 -10.58 -3.71 -22.69
C GLY A 177 -11.21 -5.09 -22.56
N LEU A 178 -12.54 -5.15 -22.33
CA LEU A 178 -13.31 -6.39 -22.07
C LEU A 178 -13.00 -7.12 -20.76
N SER A 179 -12.10 -6.59 -19.92
CA SER A 179 -11.76 -7.17 -18.60
C SER A 179 -12.99 -7.34 -17.68
N GLY A 180 -14.00 -6.48 -17.79
CA GLY A 180 -15.24 -6.60 -17.02
C GLY A 180 -15.99 -7.93 -17.25
N ALA A 181 -15.84 -8.55 -18.41
CA ALA A 181 -16.44 -9.85 -18.72
C ALA A 181 -15.69 -11.05 -18.09
N VAL A 182 -14.46 -10.85 -17.61
CA VAL A 182 -13.61 -11.88 -16.96
C VAL A 182 -13.21 -11.50 -15.52
N GLY A 183 -13.95 -10.60 -14.89
CA GLY A 183 -13.76 -10.25 -13.48
C GLY A 183 -12.74 -9.14 -13.20
N GLY A 184 -12.33 -8.38 -14.21
CA GLY A 184 -11.34 -7.31 -14.09
C GLY A 184 -9.91 -7.84 -14.15
N ALA A 185 -9.41 -8.08 -15.36
CA ALA A 185 -7.97 -8.22 -15.59
C ALA A 185 -7.30 -6.85 -15.42
N ASP A 186 -6.63 -6.68 -14.28
CA ASP A 186 -5.69 -5.59 -14.01
C ASP A 186 -4.27 -6.19 -13.98
N ALA A 187 -3.30 -5.51 -14.59
CA ALA A 187 -1.89 -5.81 -14.36
C ALA A 187 -1.30 -4.81 -13.38
N ASP A 188 -0.21 -5.12 -12.68
CA ASP A 188 0.32 -4.16 -11.70
C ASP A 188 0.93 -2.93 -12.39
N LEU A 189 1.70 -3.15 -13.47
CA LEU A 189 2.43 -2.07 -14.14
C LEU A 189 2.79 -2.37 -15.60
N ILE A 190 2.62 -1.38 -16.47
CA ILE A 190 3.21 -1.35 -17.82
C ILE A 190 4.28 -0.26 -17.87
N ILE A 191 5.45 -0.58 -18.43
CA ILE A 191 6.55 0.36 -18.70
C ILE A 191 6.99 0.20 -20.15
N GLY A 192 6.72 1.20 -20.99
CA GLY A 192 6.91 1.07 -22.44
C GLY A 192 6.13 -0.13 -22.97
N ASN A 193 6.84 -1.14 -23.48
CA ASN A 193 6.25 -2.39 -24.01
C ASN A 193 6.37 -3.58 -23.04
N THR A 194 6.73 -3.32 -21.77
CA THR A 194 6.89 -4.37 -20.75
C THR A 194 5.71 -4.37 -19.80
N LEU A 195 5.04 -5.52 -19.69
CA LEU A 195 4.05 -5.80 -18.66
C LEU A 195 4.74 -6.42 -17.44
N ILE A 196 4.46 -5.90 -16.26
CA ILE A 196 4.93 -6.41 -14.97
C ILE A 196 3.70 -6.79 -14.16
N GLU A 197 3.68 -8.05 -13.73
CA GLU A 197 2.69 -8.60 -12.82
C GLU A 197 3.41 -9.15 -11.58
N LEU A 198 2.88 -8.84 -10.41
CA LEU A 198 3.42 -9.15 -9.11
C LEU A 198 2.44 -10.05 -8.40
N LYS A 199 2.92 -11.22 -8.00
CA LYS A 199 2.16 -12.16 -7.19
C LYS A 199 2.89 -12.36 -5.87
N SER A 200 2.21 -12.14 -4.77
CA SER A 200 2.60 -12.67 -3.46
C SER A 200 1.82 -13.97 -3.25
N THR A 201 2.55 -15.04 -2.96
CA THR A 201 2.00 -16.39 -2.72
C THR A 201 2.50 -16.89 -1.38
#